data_AF-A0A2G6IDG2-F1
#
_entry.id   AF-A0A2G6IDG2-F1
#
_cell.length_a   1.000
_cell.length_b   1.000
_cell.length_c   1.000
_cell.angle_alpha   90.00
_cell.angle_beta   90.00
_cell.angle_gamma   90.00
#
_symmetry.space_group_name_H-M   'P 1'
#
loop_
_entity.id
_entity.type
_entity.pdbx_description
1 polymer ?
#
loop_
_entity_poly.entity_id
_entity_poly.type
_entity_poly.pdbx_seq_one_letter_code
_entity_poly.pdbx_strand_id
1 'polypeptide(L)'
;MILCVGEALIDMLPSETHRSAARFMSHPVARGATTHWHGGTAFVPARQVAVSDTIGVGDTFNAGLLAGLRRGGLLSKPALAALTPDRIRPALELGT
;
A
#
# COMPACT_ATOMS: atom_id res chain seq x y z
N MET A 1 17.93 6.57 -2.03
CA MET A 1 17.85 6.09 -0.64
C MET A 1 16.39 5.80 -0.36
N ILE A 2 15.99 4.54 -0.46
CA ILE A 2 14.62 4.08 -0.18
C ILE A 2 14.73 3.25 1.09
N LEU A 3 14.16 3.75 2.19
CA LEU A 3 14.13 3.10 3.50
C LEU A 3 12.76 2.46 3.67
N CYS A 4 12.73 1.13 3.86
CA CYS A 4 11.53 0.38 4.20
C CYS A 4 11.74 -0.39 5.52
N VAL A 5 11.10 0.14 6.55
CA VAL A 5 10.48 -0.52 7.71
C VAL A 5 11.15 -1.74 8.34
N GLY A 6 12.00 -1.44 9.32
CA GLY A 6 12.01 -2.10 10.62
C GLY A 6 11.66 -1.05 11.68
N GLU A 7 10.93 -1.48 12.70
CA GLU A 7 10.54 -0.76 13.93
C GLU A 7 10.22 0.74 13.82
N ALA A 8 9.36 1.12 12.87
CA ALA A 8 8.60 2.36 13.00
C ALA A 8 7.43 2.12 13.96
N LEU A 9 7.44 2.77 15.12
CA LEU A 9 6.24 3.04 15.89
C LEU A 9 5.22 3.76 14.99
N ILE A 10 4.35 3.00 14.34
CA ILE A 10 3.04 3.48 13.88
C ILE A 10 2.02 2.75 14.74
N ASP A 11 1.99 3.12 16.02
CA ASP A 11 0.80 2.96 16.83
C ASP A 11 -0.08 4.18 16.55
N MET A 12 -0.96 4.08 15.55
CA MET A 12 -2.03 5.06 15.38
C MET A 12 -3.28 4.42 14.76
N LEU A 13 -4.17 4.08 15.68
CA LEU A 13 -5.62 3.89 15.60
C LEU A 13 -6.13 2.45 15.40
N PRO A 14 -6.95 1.94 16.34
CA PRO A 14 -7.72 0.72 16.11
C PRO A 14 -8.73 1.02 15.01
N SER A 15 -8.56 0.40 13.83
CA SER A 15 -9.56 0.53 12.78
C SER A 15 -10.74 -0.40 13.10
N GLU A 16 -11.62 0.05 14.01
CA GLU A 16 -13.02 -0.35 13.91
C GLU A 16 -13.48 0.04 12.50
N THR A 17 -13.64 -0.99 11.68
CA THR A 17 -14.02 -0.88 10.28
C THR A 17 -15.51 -0.55 10.25
N HIS A 18 -15.84 0.72 10.54
CA HIS A 18 -17.22 1.21 10.55
C HIS A 18 -17.77 1.25 9.11
N ARG A 19 -18.27 0.09 8.67
CA ARG A 19 -19.48 -0.11 7.86
C ARG A 19 -19.73 0.87 6.70
N SER A 20 -18.74 1.12 5.85
CA SER A 20 -18.96 1.58 4.48
C SER A 20 -17.99 0.87 3.53
N ALA A 21 -18.43 -0.27 3.01
CA ALA A 21 -17.79 -0.95 1.90
C ALA A 21 -17.85 -0.04 0.66
N ALA A 22 -16.74 0.63 0.28
CA ALA A 22 -16.41 1.08 -1.09
C ALA A 22 -15.34 2.20 -1.14
N ARG A 23 -14.11 1.99 -0.63
CA ARG A 23 -12.98 2.88 -0.91
C ARG A 23 -11.70 2.07 -1.14
N PHE A 24 -10.93 2.46 -2.15
CA PHE A 24 -9.56 1.96 -2.33
C PHE A 24 -8.71 2.51 -1.19
N MET A 25 -8.18 1.63 -0.35
CA MET A 25 -7.40 2.00 0.84
C MET A 25 -6.21 1.06 0.96
N SER A 26 -5.02 1.64 1.06
CA SER A 26 -3.76 0.92 1.25
C SER A 26 -3.12 1.35 2.56
N HIS A 27 -2.62 0.38 3.32
CA HIS A 27 -1.97 0.59 4.61
C HIS A 27 -0.60 -0.13 4.64
N PRO A 28 0.51 0.62 4.55
CA PRO A 28 1.85 0.07 4.76
C PRO A 28 2.16 -0.09 6.25
N VAL A 29 2.79 -1.20 6.61
CA VAL A 29 3.28 -1.55 7.95
C VAL A 29 4.64 -2.24 7.83
N ALA A 30 5.31 -2.52 8.96
CA ALA A 30 6.63 -3.15 8.97
C ALA A 30 6.71 -4.51 8.26
N ARG A 31 5.59 -5.24 8.21
CA ARG A 31 5.53 -6.54 7.56
C ARG A 31 5.20 -6.46 6.07
N GLY A 32 4.82 -5.30 5.55
CA GLY A 32 4.35 -5.16 4.17
C GLY A 32 3.23 -4.17 4.01
N ALA A 33 2.48 -4.26 2.92
CA ALA A 33 1.32 -3.42 2.69
C ALA A 33 0.11 -4.28 2.39
N THR A 34 -1.03 -3.92 2.99
CA THR A 34 -2.33 -4.49 2.67
C THR A 34 -3.18 -3.42 2.00
N THR A 35 -3.93 -3.82 0.98
CA THR A 35 -4.86 -2.93 0.26
C THR A 35 -6.22 -3.57 0.20
N HIS A 36 -7.24 -2.80 0.53
CA HIS A 36 -8.65 -3.15 0.37
C HIS A 36 -9.27 -2.29 -0.74
N TRP A 37 -10.12 -2.91 -1.56
CA TRP A 37 -10.97 -2.22 -2.53
C TRP A 37 -12.30 -2.98 -2.65
N HIS A 38 -13.20 -2.49 -3.50
CA HIS A 38 -14.50 -3.12 -3.70
C HIS A 38 -14.42 -4.58 -4.15
N GLY A 39 -13.40 -4.94 -4.95
CA GLY A 39 -13.24 -6.27 -5.54
C GLY A 39 -12.37 -7.24 -4.72
N GLY A 40 -11.85 -6.82 -3.56
CA GLY A 40 -11.07 -7.74 -2.71
C GLY A 40 -10.01 -7.07 -1.83
N THR A 41 -9.06 -7.90 -1.41
CA THR A 41 -7.92 -7.51 -0.57
C THR A 41 -6.65 -8.14 -1.13
N ALA A 42 -5.52 -7.43 -1.04
CA ALA A 42 -4.20 -7.92 -1.43
C ALA A 42 -3.17 -7.55 -0.37
N PHE A 43 -2.23 -8.45 -0.11
CA PHE A 43 -1.08 -8.23 0.76
C PHE A 43 0.21 -8.51 0.01
N VAL A 44 1.21 -7.65 0.21
CA VAL A 44 2.59 -7.82 -0.27
C VAL A 44 3.54 -7.67 0.92
N PRO A 45 4.46 -8.62 1.15
CA PRO A 45 5.42 -8.53 2.25
C PRO A 45 6.44 -7.42 2.00
N ALA A 46 6.88 -6.75 3.07
CA ALA A 46 7.93 -5.73 3.00
C ALA A 46 9.30 -6.38 2.75
N ARG A 47 10.15 -5.69 1.99
CA ARG A 47 11.55 -6.09 1.86
C ARG A 47 12.31 -5.71 3.13
N GLN A 48 12.88 -6.71 3.81
CA GLN A 48 13.67 -6.49 5.02
C GLN A 48 14.95 -5.71 4.69
N VAL A 49 15.14 -4.56 5.34
CA VAL A 49 16.37 -3.76 5.27
C VAL A 49 16.75 -3.23 6.65
N ALA A 50 18.03 -2.89 6.84
CA ALA A 50 18.48 -2.22 8.06
C ALA A 50 17.88 -0.81 8.16
N VAL A 51 17.39 -0.47 9.34
CA VAL A 51 16.65 0.77 9.59
C VAL A 51 17.63 1.88 9.95
N SER A 52 17.49 3.01 9.27
CA SER A 52 18.20 4.23 9.61
C SER A 52 17.24 5.32 10.07
N ASP A 53 16.18 5.56 9.32
CA ASP A 53 15.13 6.55 9.61
C ASP A 53 13.80 6.12 8.95
N THR A 54 12.68 6.50 9.55
CA THR A 54 11.32 6.17 9.11
C THR A 54 10.53 7.40 8.64
N ILE A 55 11.12 8.60 8.74
CA ILE A 55 10.54 9.83 8.18
C ILE A 55 10.36 9.68 6.66
N GLY A 56 9.17 10.01 6.16
CA GLY A 56 8.85 9.97 4.74
C GLY A 56 8.61 8.57 4.16
N VAL A 57 8.57 7.51 4.99
CA VAL A 57 8.22 6.15 4.54
C VAL A 57 6.83 6.12 3.92
N GLY A 58 5.85 6.77 4.56
CA GLY A 58 4.47 6.86 4.04
C GLY A 58 4.40 7.59 2.70
N ASP A 59 5.17 8.66 2.53
CA ASP A 59 5.22 9.42 1.28
C ASP A 59 5.90 8.61 0.16
N THR A 60 6.98 7.90 0.47
CA THR A 60 7.66 7.01 -0.47
C THR A 60 6.78 5.85 -0.89
N PHE A 61 6.04 5.25 0.05
CA PHE A 61 5.04 4.23 -0.24
C PHE A 61 3.95 4.77 -1.17
N ASN A 62 3.35 5.92 -0.84
CA ASN A 62 2.29 6.54 -1.65
C ASN A 62 2.79 6.87 -3.06
N ALA A 63 4.01 7.42 -3.18
CA ALA A 63 4.63 7.71 -4.45
C ALA A 63 4.88 6.43 -5.27
N GLY A 64 5.40 5.38 -4.65
CA GLY A 64 5.63 4.07 -5.27
C GLY A 64 4.32 3.43 -5.74
N LEU A 65 3.29 3.40 -4.89
CA LEU A 65 1.97 2.88 -5.21
C LEU A 65 1.34 3.62 -6.39
N LEU A 66 1.32 4.96 -6.36
CA LEU A 66 0.76 5.77 -7.44
C LEU A 66 1.56 5.62 -8.74
N ALA A 67 2.89 5.57 -8.66
CA ALA A 67 3.75 5.32 -9.82
C ALA A 67 3.49 3.94 -10.44
N GLY A 68 3.31 2.92 -9.60
CA GLY A 68 3.01 1.56 -10.03
C GLY A 68 1.62 1.45 -10.67
N LEU A 69 0.61 2.05 -10.05
CA LEU A 69 -0.73 2.16 -10.64
C LEU A 69 -0.69 2.89 -11.98
N ARG A 70 0.08 3.97 -12.09
CA ARG A 70 0.25 4.71 -13.35
C ARG A 70 0.87 3.82 -14.43
N ARG A 71 1.94 3.10 -14.10
CA ARG A 71 2.61 2.15 -15.02
C ARG A 71 1.68 1.04 -15.47
N GLY A 72 0.79 0.58 -14.60
CA GLY A 72 -0.22 -0.45 -14.91
C GLY A 72 -1.45 0.08 -15.67
N GLY A 73 -1.58 1.39 -15.90
CA GLY A 73 -2.77 2.00 -16.50
C GLY A 73 -3.99 1.98 -15.58
N LEU A 74 -3.79 1.95 -14.26
CA LEU A 74 -4.83 1.72 -13.26
C LEU A 74 -5.31 3.00 -12.55
N LEU A 75 -4.76 4.17 -12.87
CA LEU A 75 -5.14 5.47 -12.27
C LEU A 75 -6.43 6.04 -12.89
N SER A 76 -7.51 5.27 -12.86
CA SER A 76 -8.84 5.74 -13.23
C SER A 76 -9.91 5.07 -12.36
N LYS A 77 -11.04 5.73 -12.14
CA LYS A 77 -12.16 5.16 -11.37
C LYS A 77 -12.62 3.81 -11.96
N PRO A 78 -12.79 3.65 -13.29
CA PRO A 78 -13.17 2.36 -13.87
C PRO A 78 -12.11 1.27 -13.67
N ALA A 79 -10.82 1.60 -13.83
CA ALA A 79 -9.75 0.62 -13.66
C ALA A 79 -9.61 0.15 -12.20
N LEU A 80 -9.77 1.06 -11.23
CA LEU A 80 -9.79 0.70 -9.81
C LEU A 80 -11.02 -0.12 -9.43
N ALA A 81 -12.17 0.11 -10.08
CA ALA A 81 -13.38 -0.68 -9.87
C ALA A 81 -13.23 -2.13 -10.39
N ALA A 82 -12.49 -2.31 -11.50
CA ALA A 82 -12.21 -3.61 -12.13
C ALA A 82 -10.89 -4.26 -11.65
N LEU A 83 -10.31 -3.77 -10.55
CA LEU A 83 -9.00 -4.19 -10.06
C LEU A 83 -9.02 -5.64 -9.54
N THR A 84 -7.97 -6.40 -9.84
CA THR A 84 -7.73 -7.74 -9.30
C THR A 84 -6.46 -7.76 -8.44
N PRO A 85 -6.28 -8.77 -7.55
CA PRO A 85 -5.08 -8.90 -6.74
C PRO A 85 -3.77 -8.91 -7.56
N ASP A 86 -3.76 -9.57 -8.72
CA ASP A 86 -2.58 -9.65 -9.58
C ASP A 86 -2.24 -8.31 -10.25
N ARG A 87 -3.25 -7.48 -10.53
CA ARG A 87 -3.05 -6.17 -11.15
C ARG A 87 -2.55 -5.11 -10.16
N ILE A 88 -2.89 -5.24 -8.87
CA ILE A 88 -2.46 -4.30 -7.83
C ILE A 88 -1.08 -4.66 -7.24
N ARG A 89 -0.71 -5.94 -7.24
CA ARG A 89 0.54 -6.44 -6.65
C ARG A 89 1.79 -5.69 -7.13
N PRO A 90 2.03 -5.45 -8.44
CA PRO A 90 3.23 -4.72 -8.88
C PRO A 90 3.30 -3.28 -8.38
N ALA A 91 2.15 -2.65 -8.13
CA ALA A 91 2.10 -1.31 -7.59
C ALA A 91 2.40 -1.29 -6.08
N LEU A 92 1.94 -2.30 -5.35
CA LEU A 92 2.27 -2.47 -3.93
C LEU A 92 3.75 -2.79 -3.75
N GLU A 93 4.29 -3.71 -4.55
CA GLU A 93 5.72 -4.08 -4.54
C GLU A 93 6.64 -2.89 -4.84
N LEU A 94 6.19 -1.91 -5.63
CA LEU A 94 6.98 -0.71 -5.88
C LEU A 94 7.01 0.25 -4.67
N GLY A 95 6.00 0.19 -3.81
CA GLY A 95 5.90 1.02 -2.60
C GLY A 95 6.54 0.39 -1.34
N THR A 96 6.90 -0.90 -1.38
CA THR A 96 7.42 -1.69 -0.25
C THR A 96 8.84 -2.18 -0.47
#